data_AF-A0A9Q3GEU6-F1
#
_entry.id   AF-A0A9Q3GEU6-F1
#
_cell.length_a   1.000
_cell.length_b   1.000
_cell.length_c   1.000
_cell.angle_alpha   90.00
_cell.angle_beta   90.00
_cell.angle_gamma   90.00
#
_symmetry.space_group_name_H-M   'P 1'
#
loop_
_entity.id
_entity.type
_entity.pdbx_description
1 polymer ?
#
loop_
_entity_poly.entity_id
_entity_poly.type
_entity_poly.pdbx_seq_one_letter_code
_entity_poly.pdbx_strand_id
1 'polypeptide(L)'
;MELCTCKLCSLHTFQQPDGPVPGQFISSCNKQKHHHNDLINSQDTLTFSPHQKSFYPSTLSSENSTNDTFTDSTSKTESRLHSETSLPGPHSPNLITISNCMKLLVDELLVLKDGFEAFTAQNPLGKNIYLQILPICGDLLEIHKAVGFESPAASQFCGWSQASLNELNLMKIGLKRTGLNVLDSEKAWLASKTSKEQEDICKQTGVRWSELNRLPY
;
A
#
# COMPACT_ATOMS: atom_id res chain seq x y z
N MET A 1 -2.44 -16.39 25.38
CA MET A 1 -3.70 -15.95 24.74
C MET A 1 -4.78 -15.98 25.80
N GLU A 2 -5.64 -14.98 25.82
CA GLU A 2 -6.72 -14.82 26.81
C GLU A 2 -8.06 -14.84 26.09
N LEU A 3 -9.09 -15.37 26.76
CA LEU A 3 -10.44 -15.38 26.22
C LEU A 3 -11.09 -14.00 26.42
N CYS A 4 -11.53 -13.37 25.34
CA CYS A 4 -12.34 -12.16 25.36
C CYS A 4 -13.83 -12.51 25.25
N THR A 5 -14.64 -11.95 26.14
CA THR A 5 -16.10 -12.15 26.22
C THR A 5 -16.88 -10.84 26.05
N CYS A 6 -16.33 -9.88 25.28
CA CYS A 6 -17.06 -8.65 24.95
C CYS A 6 -18.32 -8.94 24.11
N LYS A 7 -19.20 -7.95 23.92
CA LYS A 7 -20.49 -8.12 23.22
C LYS A 7 -20.34 -8.69 21.81
N LEU A 8 -19.30 -8.29 21.07
CA LEU A 8 -19.04 -8.79 19.71
C LEU A 8 -18.39 -10.17 19.72
N CYS A 9 -17.41 -10.42 20.58
CA CYS A 9 -16.78 -11.74 20.71
C CYS A 9 -17.73 -12.82 21.22
N SER A 10 -18.71 -12.45 22.05
CA SER A 10 -19.73 -13.38 22.57
C SER A 10 -20.68 -13.91 21.49
N LEU A 11 -20.69 -13.30 20.30
CA LEU A 11 -21.40 -13.83 19.13
C LEU A 11 -20.68 -15.04 18.52
N HIS A 12 -19.40 -15.22 18.82
CA HIS A 12 -18.64 -16.38 18.44
C HIS A 12 -18.67 -17.41 19.56
N THR A 13 -18.90 -18.68 19.22
CA THR A 13 -18.85 -19.81 20.14
C THR A 13 -17.94 -20.87 19.55
N PHE A 14 -17.01 -21.38 20.35
CA PHE A 14 -16.12 -22.47 19.94
C PHE A 14 -16.32 -23.68 20.85
N GLN A 15 -16.12 -24.87 20.27
CA GLN A 15 -16.30 -26.14 20.97
C GLN A 15 -15.04 -26.47 21.78
N GLN A 16 -15.19 -26.64 23.09
CA GLN A 16 -14.17 -27.22 23.96
C GLN A 16 -14.62 -28.60 24.47
N PRO A 17 -13.69 -29.44 24.97
CA PRO A 17 -14.02 -30.74 25.56
C PRO A 17 -15.07 -30.67 26.67
N ASP A 18 -15.12 -29.54 27.38
CA ASP A 18 -16.03 -29.29 28.51
C ASP A 18 -17.33 -28.58 28.09
N GLY A 19 -17.52 -28.35 26.79
CA GLY A 19 -18.71 -27.73 26.20
C GLY A 19 -18.42 -26.47 25.37
N PRO A 20 -19.46 -25.86 24.78
CA PRO A 20 -19.33 -24.64 24.00
C PRO A 20 -19.00 -23.44 24.90
N VAL A 21 -17.97 -22.69 24.54
CA VAL A 21 -17.57 -21.46 25.23
C VAL A 21 -17.76 -20.26 24.30
N PRO A 22 -18.53 -19.24 24.70
CA PRO A 22 -18.67 -18.01 23.92
C PRO A 22 -17.46 -17.10 24.13
N GLY A 23 -16.98 -16.47 23.05
CA GLY A 23 -15.86 -15.55 23.05
C GLY A 23 -14.85 -15.80 21.94
N GLN A 24 -13.76 -15.04 21.98
CA GLN A 24 -12.64 -15.17 21.05
C GLN A 24 -11.32 -15.12 21.80
N PHE A 25 -10.36 -15.98 21.43
CA PHE A 25 -9.00 -15.93 21.99
C PHE A 25 -8.20 -14.80 21.35
N ILE A 26 -7.62 -13.94 22.20
CA ILE A 26 -6.85 -12.78 21.77
C ILE A 26 -5.49 -12.83 22.46
N SER A 27 -4.43 -12.39 21.76
CA SER A 27 -3.12 -12.23 22.38
C SER A 27 -3.17 -11.10 23.41
N SER A 28 -2.42 -11.25 24.51
CA SER A 28 -2.40 -10.25 25.58
C SER A 28 -1.93 -8.88 25.10
N CYS A 29 -1.06 -8.82 24.08
CA CYS A 29 -0.60 -7.58 23.46
C CYS A 29 -1.67 -6.87 22.59
N ASN A 30 -2.68 -7.58 22.09
CA ASN A 30 -3.71 -7.00 21.21
C ASN A 30 -5.02 -6.67 21.92
N LYS A 31 -5.13 -7.00 23.22
CA LYS A 31 -6.37 -6.84 24.00
C LYS A 31 -6.88 -5.40 24.03
N GLN A 32 -5.99 -4.43 24.23
CA GLN A 32 -6.35 -3.00 24.26
C GLN A 32 -6.83 -2.50 22.90
N LYS A 33 -6.13 -2.87 21.82
CA LYS A 33 -6.52 -2.53 20.45
C LYS A 33 -7.88 -3.12 20.08
N HIS A 34 -8.14 -4.35 20.48
CA HIS A 34 -9.41 -5.01 20.26
C HIS A 34 -10.58 -4.31 20.97
N HIS A 35 -10.43 -4.00 22.27
CA HIS A 35 -11.46 -3.26 23.01
C HIS A 35 -11.75 -1.87 22.43
N HIS A 36 -10.73 -1.18 21.93
CA HIS A 36 -10.91 0.11 21.28
C HIS A 36 -11.72 -0.01 19.98
N ASN A 37 -11.41 -1.00 19.14
CA ASN A 37 -12.15 -1.26 17.91
C ASN A 37 -13.61 -1.66 18.18
N ASP A 38 -13.86 -2.45 19.23
CA ASP A 38 -15.23 -2.83 19.60
C ASP A 38 -16.07 -1.64 20.06
N LEU A 39 -15.46 -0.69 20.77
CA LEU A 39 -16.13 0.55 21.19
C LEU A 39 -16.55 1.38 19.98
N ILE A 40 -15.67 1.53 18.99
CA ILE A 40 -15.97 2.23 17.73
C ILE A 40 -17.13 1.53 17.01
N ASN A 41 -17.02 0.21 16.80
CA ASN A 41 -18.03 -0.56 16.07
C ASN A 41 -19.40 -0.59 16.77
N SER A 42 -19.42 -0.48 18.10
CA SER A 42 -20.68 -0.44 18.87
C SER A 42 -21.42 0.90 18.77
N GLN A 43 -20.75 1.97 18.33
CA GLN A 43 -21.37 3.28 18.10
C GLN A 43 -22.02 3.37 16.71
N ASP A 44 -21.49 2.64 15.72
CA ASP A 44 -22.00 2.65 14.34
C ASP A 44 -23.29 1.83 14.14
N THR A 45 -23.73 1.05 15.13
CA THR A 45 -24.91 0.17 14.99
C THR A 45 -26.26 0.86 15.25
N LEU A 46 -26.29 2.18 15.52
CA LEU A 46 -27.54 2.91 15.80
C LEU A 46 -28.21 3.59 14.60
N THR A 47 -27.64 3.50 13.40
CA THR A 47 -28.26 4.09 12.21
C THR A 47 -27.99 3.23 10.99
N PHE A 48 -28.82 2.23 10.71
CA PHE A 48 -29.18 1.85 9.32
C PHE A 48 -30.34 0.85 9.33
N SER A 49 -31.52 1.35 8.94
CA SER A 49 -32.69 0.55 8.57
C SER A 49 -32.66 0.35 7.04
N PRO A 50 -32.76 -0.88 6.50
CA PRO A 50 -32.57 -1.10 5.07
C PRO A 50 -33.91 -1.06 4.34
N HIS A 51 -34.28 0.10 3.78
CA HIS A 51 -35.19 0.17 2.63
C HIS A 51 -35.25 1.61 2.10
N GLN A 52 -34.63 1.89 0.95
CA GLN A 52 -35.32 2.35 -0.28
C GLN A 52 -34.31 2.78 -1.37
N LYS A 53 -34.85 2.74 -2.59
CA LYS A 53 -34.18 2.67 -3.89
C LYS A 53 -33.61 4.01 -4.37
N SER A 54 -32.58 3.86 -5.20
CA SER A 54 -32.13 4.73 -6.31
C SER A 54 -32.89 6.03 -6.55
N PHE A 55 -32.18 7.15 -6.64
CA PHE A 55 -32.37 8.20 -7.64
C PHE A 55 -31.18 9.17 -7.57
N TYR A 56 -30.44 9.34 -8.68
CA TYR A 56 -29.63 10.55 -8.92
C TYR A 56 -30.55 11.61 -9.54
N PRO A 57 -30.38 12.89 -9.20
CA PRO A 57 -29.72 13.76 -10.16
C PRO A 57 -28.76 14.81 -9.55
N SER A 58 -27.86 15.25 -10.42
CA SER A 58 -26.84 16.29 -10.30
C SER A 58 -27.41 17.71 -10.16
N THR A 59 -26.81 18.57 -9.32
CA THR A 59 -26.63 20.00 -9.66
C THR A 59 -25.57 20.69 -8.79
N LEU A 60 -24.76 21.53 -9.45
CA LEU A 60 -23.88 22.58 -8.92
C LEU A 60 -24.68 23.66 -8.16
N SER A 61 -24.12 24.19 -7.06
CA SER A 61 -24.12 25.63 -6.77
C SER A 61 -23.20 25.97 -5.59
N SER A 62 -22.41 27.02 -5.79
CA SER A 62 -21.59 27.77 -4.84
C SER A 62 -22.39 28.41 -3.71
N GLU A 63 -21.78 28.67 -2.56
CA GLU A 63 -21.78 30.00 -1.89
C GLU A 63 -20.82 30.04 -0.69
N ASN A 64 -20.17 31.20 -0.55
CA ASN A 64 -19.22 31.58 0.50
C ASN A 64 -19.94 32.04 1.78
N SER A 65 -19.38 31.82 2.97
CA SER A 65 -19.08 32.92 3.92
C SER A 65 -18.30 32.46 5.16
N THR A 66 -17.34 33.31 5.51
CA THR A 66 -16.49 33.44 6.70
C THR A 66 -17.16 33.21 8.07
N ASN A 67 -16.41 32.63 9.02
CA ASN A 67 -16.00 33.31 10.27
C ASN A 67 -15.00 32.46 11.10
N ASP A 68 -13.95 33.13 11.53
CA ASP A 68 -12.85 32.64 12.38
C ASP A 68 -13.31 32.29 13.79
N THR A 69 -12.73 31.24 14.39
CA THR A 69 -12.30 31.27 15.80
C THR A 69 -11.14 30.29 16.00
N PHE A 70 -10.06 30.85 16.56
CA PHE A 70 -8.76 30.28 16.86
C PHE A 70 -8.84 29.30 18.04
N THR A 71 -8.43 28.04 17.84
CA THR A 71 -7.92 27.19 18.93
C THR A 71 -6.74 26.36 18.46
N ASP A 72 -5.62 26.62 19.12
CA ASP A 72 -4.34 25.95 19.14
C ASP A 72 -4.45 24.41 19.06
N SER A 73 -3.83 23.80 18.05
CA SER A 73 -3.49 22.38 18.05
C SER A 73 -2.46 22.08 16.97
N THR A 74 -1.34 21.52 17.41
CA THR A 74 -0.25 20.95 16.62
C THR A 74 -0.78 19.87 15.66
N SER A 75 -1.10 20.25 14.42
CA SER A 75 -1.46 19.30 13.37
C SER A 75 -0.20 18.75 12.70
N LYS A 76 0.25 17.59 13.17
CA LYS A 76 0.93 16.64 12.29
C LYS A 76 -0.11 16.17 11.27
N THR A 77 -0.16 16.82 10.12
CA THR A 77 -0.95 16.33 9.00
C THR A 77 -0.17 15.20 8.34
N GLU A 78 -0.18 14.03 8.98
CA GLU A 78 0.13 12.78 8.28
C GLU A 78 -1.03 12.52 7.32
N SER A 79 -0.82 12.79 6.02
CA SER A 79 -1.68 12.24 4.98
C SER A 79 -1.44 10.73 4.90
N ARG A 80 -2.00 10.00 5.86
CA ARG A 80 -2.07 8.54 5.85
C ARG A 80 -3.06 8.13 4.77
N LEU A 81 -2.53 7.78 3.60
CA LEU A 81 -3.27 6.97 2.64
C LEU A 81 -3.43 5.57 3.26
N HIS A 82 -4.50 5.38 4.02
CA HIS A 82 -4.92 4.06 4.46
C HIS A 82 -5.42 3.27 3.25
N SER A 83 -4.52 2.58 2.55
CA SER A 83 -4.91 1.49 1.65
C SER A 83 -5.15 0.23 2.50
N GLU A 84 -6.22 0.23 3.30
CA GLU A 84 -6.74 -1.00 3.90
C GLU A 84 -7.56 -1.73 2.84
N THR A 85 -6.97 -2.75 2.20
CA THR A 85 -7.58 -4.06 1.88
C THR A 85 -6.50 -4.94 1.24
N SER A 86 -5.77 -5.69 2.08
CA SER A 86 -5.08 -6.91 1.64
C SER A 86 -6.09 -8.06 1.65
N LEU A 87 -6.79 -8.22 0.53
CA LEU A 87 -7.27 -9.50 0.05
C LEU A 87 -6.84 -9.55 -1.41
N PRO A 88 -6.26 -10.66 -1.92
CA PRO A 88 -6.00 -10.81 -3.34
C PRO A 88 -7.34 -11.07 -4.03
N GLY A 89 -8.16 -10.02 -4.12
CA GLY A 89 -9.45 -10.05 -4.79
C GLY A 89 -9.28 -9.68 -6.27
N PRO A 90 -10.25 -10.04 -7.12
CA PRO A 90 -10.31 -9.66 -8.55
C PRO A 90 -10.33 -8.13 -8.80
N HIS A 91 -10.22 -7.32 -7.74
CA HIS A 91 -10.24 -5.86 -7.74
C HIS A 91 -8.90 -5.22 -7.43
N SER A 92 -7.80 -5.98 -7.22
CA SER A 92 -6.49 -5.35 -7.09
C SER A 92 -6.15 -4.63 -8.40
N PRO A 93 -5.75 -3.36 -8.37
CA PRO A 93 -5.46 -2.61 -9.60
C PRO A 93 -4.40 -3.35 -10.41
N ASN A 94 -4.60 -3.41 -11.72
CA ASN A 94 -3.61 -4.01 -12.60
C ASN A 94 -2.35 -3.11 -12.64
N LEU A 95 -1.24 -3.66 -13.15
CA LEU A 95 0.04 -2.97 -13.17
C LEU A 95 -0.02 -1.61 -13.90
N ILE A 96 -0.78 -1.53 -15.01
CA ILE A 96 -0.96 -0.28 -15.76
C ILE A 96 -1.66 0.76 -14.89
N THR A 97 -2.70 0.38 -14.15
CA THR A 97 -3.40 1.27 -13.23
C THR A 97 -2.48 1.75 -12.11
N ILE A 98 -1.71 0.86 -11.49
CA ILE A 98 -0.75 1.23 -10.43
C ILE A 98 0.27 2.23 -10.98
N SER A 99 0.87 1.91 -12.13
CA SER A 99 1.82 2.81 -12.78
C SER A 99 1.20 4.16 -13.12
N ASN A 100 0.00 4.21 -13.72
CA ASN A 100 -0.67 5.47 -14.03
C ASN A 100 -0.92 6.33 -12.78
N CYS A 101 -1.26 5.72 -11.65
CA CYS A 101 -1.39 6.43 -10.37
C CYS A 101 -0.03 6.94 -9.86
N MET A 102 1.01 6.10 -9.93
CA MET A 102 2.36 6.45 -9.50
C MET A 102 3.01 7.50 -10.37
N LYS A 103 2.63 7.61 -11.65
CA LYS A 103 3.16 8.58 -12.60
C LYS A 103 3.08 10.01 -12.08
N LEU A 104 1.94 10.40 -11.52
CA LEU A 104 1.74 11.75 -10.98
C LEU A 104 2.74 12.03 -9.84
N LEU A 105 2.89 11.08 -8.93
CA LEU A 105 3.82 11.21 -7.81
C LEU A 105 5.28 11.24 -8.29
N VAL A 106 5.65 10.36 -9.22
CA VAL A 106 7.01 10.29 -9.78
C VAL A 106 7.34 11.56 -10.56
N ASP A 107 6.40 12.12 -11.32
CA ASP A 107 6.60 13.37 -12.05
C ASP A 107 6.91 14.53 -11.09
N GLU A 108 6.19 14.65 -9.96
CA GLU A 108 6.48 15.66 -8.92
C GLU A 108 7.86 15.43 -8.26
N LEU A 109 8.20 14.18 -7.95
CA LEU A 109 9.49 13.85 -7.33
C LEU A 109 10.67 14.16 -8.25
N LEU A 110 10.50 13.98 -9.55
CA LEU A 110 11.53 14.32 -10.53
C LEU A 110 11.77 15.83 -10.59
N VAL A 111 10.73 16.64 -10.44
CA VAL A 111 10.87 18.10 -10.30
C VAL A 111 11.60 18.47 -9.02
N LEU A 112 11.28 17.79 -7.91
CA LEU A 112 11.86 18.07 -6.59
C LEU A 112 13.25 17.47 -6.37
N LYS A 113 13.77 16.65 -7.31
CA LYS A 113 15.04 15.95 -7.16
C LYS A 113 16.24 16.88 -7.00
N ASP A 114 16.21 18.01 -7.70
CA ASP A 114 17.29 19.00 -7.72
C ASP A 114 17.19 19.98 -6.54
N GLY A 115 16.17 19.79 -5.70
CA GLY A 115 15.90 20.56 -4.50
C GLY A 115 15.10 21.83 -4.76
N PHE A 116 14.55 22.38 -3.68
CA PHE A 116 13.88 23.67 -3.70
C PHE A 116 14.21 24.45 -2.44
N GLU A 117 14.17 25.78 -2.55
CA GLU A 117 14.42 26.65 -1.41
C GLU A 117 13.14 26.84 -0.59
N ALA A 118 13.21 26.47 0.69
CA ALA A 118 12.13 26.65 1.64
C ALA A 118 12.50 27.73 2.66
N PHE A 119 11.60 28.70 2.81
CA PHE A 119 11.72 29.78 3.78
C PHE A 119 10.82 29.48 4.98
N THR A 120 11.38 29.56 6.19
CA THR A 120 10.59 29.41 7.42
C THR A 120 10.97 30.51 8.41
N ALA A 121 10.12 30.79 9.40
CA ALA A 121 10.44 31.78 10.42
C ALA A 121 11.77 31.49 11.15
N GLN A 122 12.13 30.22 11.28
CA GLN A 122 13.40 29.77 11.88
C GLN A 122 14.58 29.83 10.89
N ASN A 123 14.32 29.90 9.57
CA ASN A 123 15.34 29.97 8.53
C ASN A 123 14.94 31.05 7.50
N PRO A 124 15.02 32.35 7.86
CA PRO A 124 14.60 33.44 6.98
C PRO A 124 15.51 33.63 5.76
N LEU A 125 16.74 33.11 5.80
CA LEU A 125 17.66 33.10 4.66
C LEU A 125 17.42 31.93 3.69
N GLY A 126 16.37 31.13 3.92
CA GLY A 126 16.09 29.96 3.11
C GLY A 126 16.96 28.75 3.49
N LYS A 127 16.44 27.56 3.21
CA LYS A 127 17.20 26.31 3.20
C LYS A 127 16.85 25.54 1.94
N ASN A 128 17.87 25.01 1.28
CA ASN A 128 17.66 24.10 0.17
C ASN A 128 17.25 22.72 0.72
N ILE A 129 16.08 22.23 0.31
CA ILE A 129 15.50 20.95 0.70
C ILE A 129 15.51 20.03 -0.51
N TYR A 130 16.02 18.82 -0.33
CA TYR A 130 15.98 17.76 -1.33
C TYR A 130 14.99 16.69 -0.90
N LEU A 131 14.20 16.18 -1.84
CA LEU A 131 13.25 15.10 -1.59
C LEU A 131 13.67 13.84 -2.34
N GLN A 132 13.80 12.74 -1.61
CA GLN A 132 14.10 11.41 -2.17
C GLN A 132 13.24 10.36 -1.48
N ILE A 133 12.76 9.38 -2.24
CA ILE A 133 12.07 8.20 -1.71
C ILE A 133 13.13 7.13 -1.41
N LEU A 134 13.16 6.63 -0.17
CA LEU A 134 14.09 5.55 0.22
C LEU A 134 13.36 4.18 0.28
N PRO A 135 12.59 3.81 1.33
CA PRO A 135 11.90 2.53 1.33
C PRO A 135 10.46 2.65 0.82
N ILE A 136 10.10 1.72 -0.06
CA ILE A 136 8.69 1.43 -0.35
C ILE A 136 8.22 0.45 0.72
N CYS A 137 7.28 0.90 1.54
CA CYS A 137 6.70 0.10 2.61
C CYS A 137 5.40 -0.53 2.13
N GLY A 138 5.25 -1.84 2.34
CA GLY A 138 4.06 -2.59 1.99
C GLY A 138 4.27 -4.08 2.18
N ASP A 139 3.22 -4.84 1.95
CA ASP A 139 3.31 -6.29 1.84
C ASP A 139 4.12 -6.67 0.60
N LEU A 140 4.78 -7.84 0.61
CA LEU A 140 5.76 -8.21 -0.40
C LEU A 140 5.17 -8.21 -1.83
N LEU A 141 3.92 -8.66 -1.97
CA LEU A 141 3.22 -8.71 -3.25
C LEU A 141 2.98 -7.30 -3.80
N GLU A 142 2.57 -6.37 -2.95
CA GLU A 142 2.29 -4.97 -3.23
C GLU A 142 3.57 -4.24 -3.58
N ILE A 143 4.65 -4.47 -2.82
CA ILE A 143 5.98 -3.94 -3.14
C ILE A 143 6.38 -4.41 -4.53
N HIS A 144 6.34 -5.72 -4.81
CA HIS A 144 6.75 -6.25 -6.11
C HIS A 144 5.93 -5.63 -7.25
N LYS A 145 4.61 -5.53 -7.11
CA LYS A 145 3.76 -4.85 -8.09
C LYS A 145 4.17 -3.40 -8.29
N ALA A 146 4.43 -2.65 -7.21
CA ALA A 146 4.80 -1.25 -7.27
C ALA A 146 6.17 -1.05 -7.95
N VAL A 147 7.19 -1.83 -7.60
CA VAL A 147 8.56 -1.67 -8.13
C VAL A 147 8.81 -2.41 -9.45
N GLY A 148 7.80 -3.07 -10.01
CA GLY A 148 7.93 -3.79 -11.28
C GLY A 148 8.62 -5.15 -11.16
N PHE A 149 8.56 -5.81 -10.01
CA PHE A 149 8.93 -7.22 -9.88
C PHE A 149 7.74 -8.15 -10.06
N GLU A 150 8.05 -9.39 -10.45
CA GLU A 150 7.09 -10.48 -10.53
C GLU A 150 6.52 -10.92 -9.18
N SER A 151 5.40 -11.64 -9.23
CA SER A 151 4.80 -12.23 -8.03
C SER A 151 5.81 -13.06 -7.23
N PRO A 152 5.74 -13.08 -5.89
CA PRO A 152 6.52 -14.00 -5.06
C PRO A 152 6.33 -15.49 -5.41
N ALA A 153 5.29 -15.85 -6.17
CA ALA A 153 5.05 -17.21 -6.68
C ALA A 153 5.64 -17.47 -8.09
N ALA A 154 6.30 -16.48 -8.70
CA ALA A 154 6.86 -16.61 -10.05
C ALA A 154 8.18 -17.39 -10.09
N SER A 155 8.64 -17.73 -11.29
CA SER A 155 9.95 -18.36 -11.52
C SER A 155 11.10 -17.53 -10.97
N GLN A 156 11.03 -16.21 -11.12
CA GLN A 156 12.02 -15.23 -10.67
C GLN A 156 11.44 -14.37 -9.54
N PHE A 157 11.17 -15.01 -8.40
CA PHE A 157 10.38 -14.44 -7.32
C PHE A 157 11.09 -13.37 -6.47
N CYS A 158 12.43 -13.33 -6.43
CA CYS A 158 13.13 -12.51 -5.43
C CYS A 158 13.48 -11.12 -5.97
N GLY A 159 12.98 -10.04 -5.37
CA GLY A 159 13.34 -8.67 -5.75
C GLY A 159 14.84 -8.32 -5.60
N TRP A 160 15.56 -9.00 -4.71
CA TRP A 160 16.97 -8.71 -4.41
C TRP A 160 18.00 -9.53 -5.19
N SER A 161 17.61 -10.68 -5.74
CA SER A 161 18.52 -11.62 -6.39
C SER A 161 17.86 -12.36 -7.54
N GLN A 162 18.65 -12.89 -8.47
CA GLN A 162 18.20 -13.72 -9.58
C GLN A 162 17.98 -15.18 -9.16
N ALA A 163 17.28 -15.39 -8.04
CA ALA A 163 16.93 -16.72 -7.55
C ALA A 163 15.79 -17.32 -8.38
N SER A 164 15.95 -18.58 -8.79
CA SER A 164 14.93 -19.32 -9.52
C SER A 164 14.12 -20.23 -8.59
N LEU A 165 12.80 -20.27 -8.77
CA LEU A 165 11.91 -21.22 -8.08
C LEU A 165 12.30 -22.68 -8.38
N ASN A 166 12.80 -22.95 -9.58
CA ASN A 166 13.23 -24.30 -9.99
C ASN A 166 14.49 -24.78 -9.26
N GLU A 167 15.27 -23.84 -8.70
CA GLU A 167 16.52 -24.09 -8.00
C GLU A 167 16.39 -23.86 -6.49
N LEU A 168 15.16 -23.65 -6.00
CA LEU A 168 14.89 -23.31 -4.59
C LEU A 168 15.41 -24.40 -3.64
N ASN A 169 15.36 -25.66 -4.07
CA ASN A 169 15.88 -26.81 -3.34
C ASN A 169 17.40 -26.75 -3.09
N LEU A 170 18.15 -25.98 -3.89
CA LEU A 170 19.59 -25.81 -3.70
C LEU A 170 19.91 -24.88 -2.53
N MET A 171 18.93 -24.10 -2.04
CA MET A 171 19.08 -23.11 -0.96
C MET A 171 20.26 -22.15 -1.17
N LYS A 172 20.51 -21.77 -2.43
CA LYS A 172 21.55 -20.80 -2.79
C LYS A 172 20.95 -19.43 -3.03
N ILE A 173 21.65 -18.40 -2.57
CA ILE A 173 21.34 -17.03 -2.94
C ILE A 173 21.78 -16.84 -4.41
N GLY A 174 20.86 -16.37 -5.24
CA GLY A 174 21.15 -16.05 -6.64
C GLY A 174 22.08 -14.84 -6.77
N LEU A 175 22.47 -14.51 -8.00
CA LEU A 175 23.24 -13.30 -8.27
C LEU A 175 22.45 -12.06 -7.80
N LYS A 176 23.13 -11.14 -7.11
CA LYS A 176 22.50 -9.91 -6.63
C LYS A 176 22.00 -9.07 -7.81
N ARG A 177 20.76 -8.60 -7.75
CA ARG A 177 20.25 -7.65 -8.74
C ARG A 177 20.88 -6.28 -8.51
N THR A 178 21.33 -5.65 -9.59
CA THR A 178 21.77 -4.25 -9.57
C THR A 178 20.71 -3.37 -10.23
N GLY A 179 20.66 -2.08 -9.87
CA GLY A 179 19.76 -1.13 -10.51
C GLY A 179 19.92 -1.11 -12.04
N LEU A 180 21.16 -1.19 -12.55
CA LEU A 180 21.44 -1.28 -13.98
C LEU A 180 20.81 -2.52 -14.62
N ASN A 181 20.95 -3.71 -14.00
CA ASN A 181 20.35 -4.93 -14.56
C ASN A 181 18.82 -4.88 -14.57
N VAL A 182 18.22 -4.26 -13.54
CA VAL A 182 16.76 -4.06 -13.49
C VAL A 182 16.33 -3.11 -14.60
N LEU A 183 16.99 -1.96 -14.74
CA LEU A 183 16.70 -0.97 -15.79
C LEU A 183 16.88 -1.53 -17.20
N ASP A 184 17.89 -2.37 -17.43
CA ASP A 184 18.10 -2.99 -18.74
C ASP A 184 16.99 -4.01 -19.07
N SER A 185 16.57 -4.79 -18.08
CA SER A 185 15.44 -5.73 -18.22
C SER A 185 14.12 -5.01 -18.47
N GLU A 186 13.90 -3.91 -17.78
CA GLU A 186 12.73 -3.05 -17.98
C GLU A 186 12.72 -2.38 -19.35
N LYS A 187 13.86 -1.85 -19.82
CA LYS A 187 13.95 -1.29 -21.18
C LYS A 187 13.63 -2.34 -22.24
N ALA A 188 14.12 -3.57 -22.07
CA ALA A 188 13.77 -4.67 -22.95
C ALA A 188 12.27 -4.98 -22.90
N TRP A 189 11.67 -4.97 -21.70
CA TRP A 189 10.23 -5.15 -21.52
C TRP A 189 9.42 -4.05 -22.22
N LEU A 190 9.79 -2.77 -22.06
CA LEU A 190 9.15 -1.63 -22.72
C LEU A 190 9.30 -1.65 -24.24
N ALA A 191 10.45 -2.11 -24.75
CA ALA A 191 10.74 -2.16 -26.19
C ALA A 191 10.03 -3.31 -26.91
N SER A 192 9.51 -4.29 -26.17
CA SER A 192 8.76 -5.41 -26.74
C SER A 192 7.44 -4.96 -27.36
N LYS A 193 7.03 -5.63 -28.45
CA LYS A 193 5.87 -5.22 -29.26
C LYS A 193 4.62 -6.01 -28.93
N THR A 194 4.76 -7.11 -28.19
CA THR A 194 3.65 -8.02 -27.88
C THR A 194 3.60 -8.34 -26.39
N SER A 195 2.37 -8.55 -25.89
CA SER A 195 2.16 -9.00 -24.51
C SER A 195 2.85 -10.34 -24.22
N LYS A 196 3.07 -11.18 -25.24
CA LYS A 196 3.77 -12.45 -25.08
C LYS A 196 5.27 -12.25 -24.86
N GLU A 197 5.90 -11.38 -25.65
CA GLU A 197 7.32 -11.02 -25.46
C GLU A 197 7.53 -10.38 -24.08
N GLN A 198 6.61 -9.50 -23.65
CA GLN A 198 6.60 -8.95 -22.30
C GLN A 198 6.60 -10.08 -21.26
N GLU A 199 5.67 -11.02 -21.37
CA GLU A 199 5.54 -12.14 -20.43
C GLU A 199 6.79 -13.03 -20.41
N ASP A 200 7.39 -13.30 -21.57
CA ASP A 200 8.61 -14.09 -21.69
C ASP A 200 9.81 -13.38 -21.03
N ILE A 201 9.95 -12.07 -21.23
CA ILE A 201 10.95 -11.24 -20.54
C ILE A 201 10.71 -11.26 -19.02
N CYS A 202 9.46 -11.12 -18.57
CA CYS A 202 9.13 -11.20 -17.14
C CYS A 202 9.51 -12.57 -16.55
N LYS A 203 9.19 -13.66 -17.24
CA LYS A 203 9.51 -15.02 -16.80
C LYS A 203 11.01 -15.26 -16.67
N GLN A 204 11.79 -14.66 -17.58
CA GLN A 204 13.24 -14.82 -17.61
C GLN A 204 13.96 -13.94 -16.58
N THR A 205 13.52 -12.68 -16.42
CA THR A 205 14.23 -11.68 -15.61
C THR A 205 13.58 -11.42 -14.24
N GLY A 206 12.28 -11.69 -14.11
CA GLY A 206 11.47 -11.31 -12.96
C GLY A 206 11.12 -9.82 -12.93
N VAL A 207 11.40 -9.07 -14.00
CA VAL A 207 11.27 -7.61 -14.06
C VAL A 207 10.24 -7.22 -15.13
N ARG A 208 9.46 -6.19 -14.81
CA ARG A 208 8.52 -5.48 -15.66
C ARG A 208 8.79 -3.98 -15.55
N TRP A 209 8.07 -3.19 -16.34
CA TRP A 209 8.11 -1.74 -16.23
C TRP A 209 7.44 -1.21 -14.96
N SER A 210 8.04 -0.19 -14.34
CA SER A 210 7.47 0.57 -13.23
C SER A 210 7.85 2.05 -13.34
N GLU A 211 6.89 2.94 -13.02
CA GLU A 211 7.15 4.38 -12.94
C GLU A 211 8.27 4.72 -11.95
N LEU A 212 8.43 3.95 -10.87
CA LEU A 212 9.42 4.21 -9.84
C LEU A 212 10.86 4.09 -10.36
N ASN A 213 11.09 3.29 -11.39
CA ASN A 213 12.41 3.11 -12.00
C ASN A 213 12.84 4.31 -12.87
N ARG A 214 11.97 5.32 -13.05
CA ARG A 214 12.35 6.61 -13.64
C ARG A 214 13.12 7.50 -12.67
N LEU A 215 13.03 7.23 -11.36
CA LEU A 215 13.77 7.96 -10.35
C LEU A 215 15.27 7.65 -10.50
N PRO A 216 16.17 8.64 -10.46
CA PRO A 216 17.58 8.43 -10.75
C PRO A 216 18.40 7.92 -9.54
N TYR A 217 17.75 7.59 -8.43
CA TYR A 217 18.36 7.23 -7.15
C TYR A 217 17.86 5.88 -6.62
#